data_AF-A0A8J7PP59-F1
#
_entry.id   AF-A0A8J7PP59-F1
#
_cell.length_a   1.000
_cell.length_b   1.000
_cell.length_c   1.000
_cell.angle_alpha   90.00
_cell.angle_beta   90.00
_cell.angle_gamma   90.00
#
_symmetry.space_group_name_H-M   'P 1'
#
loop_
_entity.id
_entity.type
_entity.pdbx_description
1 polymer ?
#
loop_
_entity_poly.entity_id
_entity_poly.type
_entity_poly.pdbx_seq_one_letter_code
_entity_poly.pdbx_strand_id
1 'polypeptide(L)'
;MKSKLKGLVFIAAILVAPSTWATQFLATGTVSFLRIFDASYGYNVVNWIAVSGFTSAGSCATVGGRLPLMMKDDVRGQQMLQLAQSARIANIAVTVSVDDTYKISNGYCLIQHISIAD
;
A
#
# COMPACT_ATOMS: atom_id res chain seq x y z
N MET A 1 44.04 -22.06 23.40
CA MET A 1 43.22 -20.86 23.71
C MET A 1 42.45 -20.32 22.48
N LYS A 2 41.87 -21.18 21.62
CA LYS A 2 41.24 -20.78 20.34
C LYS A 2 39.74 -21.15 20.19
N SER A 3 39.13 -21.86 21.15
CA SER A 3 37.71 -22.31 21.01
C SER A 3 36.67 -21.38 21.65
N LYS A 4 37.07 -20.45 22.54
CA LYS A 4 36.12 -19.53 23.22
C LYS A 4 35.67 -18.35 22.36
N LEU A 5 36.35 -18.07 21.25
CA LEU A 5 36.02 -16.93 20.37
C LEU A 5 34.83 -17.22 19.45
N LYS A 6 34.53 -18.50 19.14
CA LYS A 6 33.47 -18.89 18.22
C LYS A 6 32.06 -18.75 18.82
N GLY A 7 31.90 -18.93 20.13
CA GLY A 7 30.61 -18.79 20.81
C GLY A 7 30.14 -17.33 20.95
N LEU A 8 31.08 -16.38 21.05
CA LEU A 8 30.76 -14.97 21.27
C LEU A 8 30.20 -14.28 20.01
N VAL A 9 30.63 -14.72 18.83
CA VAL A 9 30.16 -14.18 17.53
C VAL A 9 28.70 -14.57 17.26
N PHE A 10 28.26 -15.74 17.76
CA PHE A 10 26.88 -16.21 17.54
C PHE A 10 25.83 -15.43 18.37
N ILE A 11 26.20 -14.95 19.57
CA ILE A 11 25.31 -14.18 20.45
C ILE A 11 25.14 -12.74 19.94
N ALA A 12 26.20 -12.14 19.37
CA ALA A 12 26.14 -10.79 18.81
C ALA A 12 25.25 -10.70 17.54
N ALA A 13 25.10 -11.79 16.78
CA ALA A 13 24.29 -11.80 15.56
C ALA A 13 22.77 -11.80 15.81
N ILE A 14 22.31 -12.22 17.00
CA ILE A 14 20.88 -12.31 17.34
C ILE A 14 20.32 -10.95 17.84
N LEU A 15 21.20 -10.08 18.36
CA LEU A 15 20.80 -8.78 18.94
C LEU A 15 20.62 -7.65 17.91
N VAL A 16 20.88 -7.91 16.63
CA VAL A 16 20.72 -6.92 15.54
C VAL A 16 19.66 -7.40 14.54
N ALA A 17 18.57 -7.99 15.03
CA ALA A 17 17.38 -8.17 14.20
C ALA A 17 16.69 -6.79 14.07
N PRO A 18 16.69 -6.16 12.88
CA PRO A 18 15.91 -4.94 12.70
C PRO A 18 14.44 -5.30 12.85
N SER A 19 13.78 -4.69 13.84
CA SER A 19 12.32 -4.76 13.97
C SER A 19 11.71 -3.96 12.81
N THR A 20 11.41 -4.63 11.71
CA THR A 20 10.61 -4.05 10.62
C THR A 20 9.18 -3.90 11.13
N TRP A 21 8.88 -2.73 11.70
CA TRP A 21 7.52 -2.38 12.09
C TRP A 21 6.72 -2.01 10.83
N ALA A 22 5.83 -2.92 10.43
CA ALA A 22 4.80 -2.59 9.45
C ALA A 22 4.00 -1.38 9.97
N THR A 23 3.99 -0.29 9.21
CA THR A 23 3.25 0.91 9.62
C THR A 23 1.98 1.02 8.79
N GLN A 24 0.84 1.04 9.47
CA GLN A 24 -0.44 1.32 8.84
C GLN A 24 -0.66 2.83 8.72
N PHE A 25 -1.10 3.25 7.54
CA PHE A 25 -1.44 4.63 7.24
C PHE A 25 -2.91 4.70 6.87
N LEU A 26 -3.59 5.73 7.36
CA LEU A 26 -5.01 5.95 7.12
C LEU A 26 -5.22 7.36 6.63
N ALA A 27 -6.11 7.53 5.66
CA ALA A 27 -6.47 8.83 5.13
C ALA A 27 -7.93 8.88 4.73
N THR A 28 -8.52 10.06 4.89
CA THR A 28 -9.91 10.34 4.50
C THR A 28 -9.93 11.50 3.52
N GLY A 29 -10.64 11.33 2.41
CA GLY A 29 -10.78 12.36 1.38
C GLY A 29 -11.50 11.87 0.14
N THR A 30 -11.70 12.75 -0.85
CA THR A 30 -12.34 12.36 -2.11
C THR A 30 -11.36 11.65 -3.05
N VAL A 31 -11.88 10.75 -3.89
CA VAL A 31 -11.09 10.06 -4.92
C VAL A 31 -10.73 11.04 -6.04
N SER A 32 -9.59 11.72 -5.90
CA SER A 32 -9.09 12.74 -6.84
C SER A 32 -8.61 12.16 -8.17
N PHE A 33 -8.12 10.93 -8.18
CA PHE A 33 -7.68 10.23 -9.39
C PHE A 33 -8.14 8.77 -9.38
N LEU A 34 -8.49 8.25 -10.56
CA LEU A 34 -8.85 6.85 -10.79
C LEU A 34 -8.24 6.43 -12.13
N ARG A 35 -7.51 5.33 -12.15
CA ARG A 35 -6.98 4.73 -13.38
C ARG A 35 -7.28 3.25 -13.40
N ILE A 36 -7.85 2.83 -14.52
CA ILE A 36 -8.22 1.44 -14.79
C ILE A 36 -7.40 1.01 -16.00
N PHE A 37 -6.86 -0.19 -15.94
CA PHE A 37 -6.10 -0.78 -17.03
C PHE A 37 -6.80 -2.01 -17.56
N ASP A 38 -6.62 -2.26 -18.85
CA ASP A 38 -7.06 -3.51 -19.47
C ASP A 38 -6.16 -4.66 -18.99
N ALA A 39 -6.76 -5.81 -18.70
CA ALA A 39 -6.06 -6.98 -18.18
C ALA A 39 -4.98 -7.52 -19.14
N SER A 40 -5.06 -7.21 -20.43
CA SER A 40 -4.07 -7.60 -21.44
C SER A 40 -2.72 -6.88 -21.32
N TYR A 41 -2.62 -5.80 -20.52
CA TYR A 41 -1.36 -5.08 -20.32
C TYR A 41 -0.34 -5.81 -19.41
N GLY A 42 -0.68 -6.98 -18.87
CA GLY A 42 0.24 -7.84 -18.12
C GLY A 42 0.37 -7.51 -16.64
N TYR A 43 0.89 -8.49 -15.88
CA TYR A 43 0.76 -8.75 -14.44
C TYR A 43 1.20 -7.68 -13.41
N ASN A 44 1.40 -6.42 -13.77
CA ASN A 44 1.75 -5.37 -12.79
C ASN A 44 0.98 -4.06 -12.98
N VAL A 45 -0.01 -4.04 -13.87
CA VAL A 45 -0.84 -2.85 -14.11
C VAL A 45 -2.18 -3.01 -13.38
N VAL A 46 -2.13 -2.85 -12.06
CA VAL A 46 -3.32 -2.90 -11.20
C VAL A 46 -4.08 -1.58 -11.25
N ASN A 47 -5.40 -1.68 -11.21
CA ASN A 47 -6.28 -0.54 -11.07
C ASN A 47 -5.93 0.22 -9.79
N TRP A 48 -5.93 1.55 -9.87
CA TRP A 48 -5.52 2.37 -8.74
C TRP A 48 -6.25 3.68 -8.63
N ILE A 49 -6.24 4.22 -7.42
CA ILE A 49 -6.84 5.50 -7.08
C ILE A 49 -5.84 6.39 -6.35
N ALA A 50 -6.08 7.70 -6.35
CA ALA A 50 -5.46 8.61 -5.41
C ALA A 50 -6.53 9.37 -4.64
N VAL A 51 -6.37 9.46 -3.33
CA VAL A 51 -7.24 10.22 -2.43
C VAL A 51 -6.67 11.62 -2.25
N SER A 52 -7.53 12.64 -2.31
CA SER A 52 -7.11 14.03 -2.12
C SER A 52 -6.45 14.23 -0.76
N GLY A 53 -5.31 14.92 -0.74
CA GLY A 53 -4.53 15.14 0.49
C GLY A 53 -3.69 13.95 0.94
N PHE A 54 -3.86 12.76 0.36
CA PHE A 54 -3.06 11.58 0.70
C PHE A 54 -1.94 11.36 -0.32
N THR A 55 -0.78 11.95 -0.06
CA THR A 55 0.34 12.03 -1.01
C THR A 55 1.55 11.17 -0.63
N SER A 56 1.61 10.64 0.59
CA SER A 56 2.70 9.78 1.05
C SER A 56 2.23 8.81 2.15
N ALA A 57 2.84 7.63 2.20
CA ALA A 57 2.60 6.61 3.23
C ALA A 57 3.87 5.77 3.36
N GLY A 58 4.67 6.04 4.39
CA GLY A 58 5.91 5.31 4.67
C GLY A 58 6.79 5.15 3.43
N SER A 59 7.11 3.89 3.12
CA SER A 59 7.96 3.50 2.01
C SER A 59 7.21 3.17 0.70
N CYS A 60 5.94 3.53 0.58
CA CYS A 60 5.16 3.39 -0.65
C CYS A 60 5.65 4.34 -1.75
N ALA A 61 5.88 3.84 -2.95
CA ALA A 61 6.29 4.66 -4.09
C ALA A 61 5.18 5.65 -4.52
N THR A 62 5.58 6.76 -5.14
CA THR A 62 4.68 7.81 -5.65
C THR A 62 4.83 8.01 -7.15
N VAL A 63 3.79 8.47 -7.84
CA VAL A 63 3.82 8.80 -9.27
C VAL A 63 3.18 10.15 -9.52
N GLY A 64 3.90 11.07 -10.16
CA GLY A 64 3.39 12.41 -10.48
C GLY A 64 2.84 13.17 -9.28
N GLY A 65 3.54 13.09 -8.13
CA GLY A 65 3.15 13.74 -6.88
C GLY A 65 1.95 13.12 -6.15
N ARG A 66 1.46 11.97 -6.62
CA ARG A 66 0.35 11.23 -6.02
C ARG A 66 0.84 9.93 -5.41
N LEU A 67 0.17 9.48 -4.36
CA LEU A 67 0.31 8.14 -3.84
C LEU A 67 -0.70 7.23 -4.55
N PRO A 68 -0.27 6.37 -5.50
CA PRO A 68 -1.17 5.43 -6.14
C PRO A 68 -1.51 4.31 -5.15
N LEU A 69 -2.79 4.23 -4.82
CA LEU A 69 -3.33 3.20 -3.94
C LEU A 69 -3.83 2.06 -4.82
N MET A 70 -3.04 1.00 -4.87
CA MET A 70 -3.28 -0.14 -5.75
C MET A 70 -4.34 -1.05 -5.16
N MET A 71 -5.19 -1.62 -6.00
CA MET A 71 -6.10 -2.69 -5.62
C MET A 71 -5.52 -4.02 -6.07
N LYS A 72 -5.68 -5.05 -5.24
CA LYS A 72 -5.27 -6.39 -5.63
C LYS A 72 -6.14 -6.88 -6.78
N ASP A 73 -5.56 -7.59 -7.74
CA ASP A 73 -6.31 -8.18 -8.84
C ASP A 73 -7.02 -9.46 -8.38
N ASP A 74 -8.03 -9.29 -7.53
CA ASP A 74 -8.93 -10.33 -7.07
C ASP A 74 -10.34 -9.78 -6.88
N VAL A 75 -11.29 -10.67 -6.58
CA VAL A 75 -12.71 -10.31 -6.40
C VAL A 75 -12.89 -9.17 -5.40
N ARG A 76 -12.10 -9.14 -4.32
CA ARG A 76 -12.22 -8.10 -3.28
C ARG A 76 -11.67 -6.77 -3.80
N GLY A 77 -10.53 -6.77 -4.48
CA GLY A 77 -10.00 -5.54 -5.10
C GLY A 77 -10.95 -4.96 -6.15
N GLN A 78 -11.66 -5.79 -6.91
CA GLN A 78 -12.69 -5.32 -7.84
C GLN A 78 -13.90 -4.70 -7.13
N GLN A 79 -14.32 -5.24 -5.97
CA GLN A 79 -15.36 -4.62 -5.14
C GLN A 79 -14.91 -3.26 -4.57
N MET A 80 -13.65 -3.17 -4.12
CA MET A 80 -13.05 -1.91 -3.68
C MET A 80 -13.01 -0.87 -4.81
N LEU A 81 -12.72 -1.32 -6.04
CA LEU A 81 -12.73 -0.46 -7.23
C LEU A 81 -14.12 0.09 -7.52
N GLN A 82 -15.15 -0.75 -7.47
CA GLN A 82 -16.54 -0.33 -7.68
C GLN A 82 -16.99 0.69 -6.61
N LEU A 83 -16.59 0.49 -5.35
CA LEU A 83 -16.86 1.45 -4.28
C LEU A 83 -16.16 2.79 -4.56
N ALA A 84 -14.87 2.76 -4.90
CA ALA A 84 -14.10 3.97 -5.19
C ALA A 84 -14.63 4.73 -6.42
N GLN A 85 -15.06 4.01 -7.46
CA GLN A 85 -15.73 4.57 -8.64
C GLN A 85 -17.02 5.27 -8.26
N SER A 86 -17.88 4.59 -7.49
CA SER A 86 -19.16 5.13 -7.03
C SER A 86 -18.96 6.38 -6.18
N ALA A 87 -18.03 6.33 -5.22
CA ALA A 87 -17.70 7.48 -4.36
C ALA A 87 -17.15 8.66 -5.17
N ARG A 88 -16.30 8.41 -6.17
CA ARG A 88 -15.79 9.45 -7.07
C ARG A 88 -16.92 10.14 -7.84
N ILE A 89 -17.83 9.36 -8.44
CA ILE A 89 -18.96 9.88 -9.22
C ILE A 89 -19.89 10.71 -8.33
N ALA A 90 -20.17 10.22 -7.12
CA ALA A 90 -21.00 10.90 -6.14
C ALA A 90 -20.30 12.08 -5.43
N ASN A 91 -18.99 12.28 -5.67
CA ASN A 91 -18.15 13.24 -4.96
C ASN A 91 -18.20 13.09 -3.42
N ILE A 92 -18.27 11.84 -2.95
CA ILE A 92 -18.29 11.49 -1.53
C ILE A 92 -16.88 11.12 -1.08
N ALA A 93 -16.52 11.49 0.14
CA ALA A 93 -15.24 11.13 0.74
C ALA A 93 -15.17 9.63 1.08
N VAL A 94 -13.98 9.06 0.96
CA VAL A 94 -13.67 7.68 1.36
C VAL A 94 -12.58 7.70 2.42
N THR A 95 -12.62 6.73 3.32
CA THR A 95 -11.51 6.42 4.22
C THR A 95 -10.77 5.21 3.67
N VAL A 96 -9.47 5.36 3.44
CA VAL A 96 -8.58 4.31 2.93
C VAL A 96 -7.51 3.99 3.96
N SER A 97 -7.10 2.73 4.03
CA SER A 97 -5.88 2.35 4.74
C SER A 97 -4.94 1.55 3.85
N VAL A 98 -3.65 1.78 4.08
CA VAL A 98 -2.55 1.05 3.45
C VAL A 98 -1.54 0.65 4.51
N ASP A 99 -0.81 -0.41 4.24
CA ASP A 99 0.33 -0.85 5.05
C ASP A 99 1.56 -0.87 4.13
N ASP A 100 2.62 -0.19 4.55
CA ASP A 100 3.81 -0.01 3.71
C ASP A 100 4.69 -1.26 3.59
N THR A 101 4.28 -2.39 4.17
CA THR A 101 4.86 -3.71 3.90
C THR A 101 4.13 -4.47 2.79
N TYR A 102 2.88 -4.09 2.47
CA TYR A 102 2.07 -4.74 1.45
C TYR A 102 2.12 -3.97 0.13
N LYS A 103 3.12 -4.31 -0.68
CA LYS A 103 3.39 -3.66 -1.96
C LYS A 103 3.36 -4.64 -3.11
N ILE A 104 3.07 -4.12 -4.29
CA ILE A 104 3.36 -4.81 -5.55
C ILE A 104 4.84 -4.63 -5.94
N SER A 105 5.28 -5.38 -6.94
CA SER A 105 6.70 -5.49 -7.35
C SER A 105 7.41 -4.16 -7.65
N ASN A 106 6.67 -3.12 -8.03
CA ASN A 106 7.17 -1.77 -8.33
C ASN A 106 7.13 -0.81 -7.12
N GLY A 107 6.82 -1.31 -5.92
CA GLY A 107 6.87 -0.55 -4.67
C GLY A 107 5.62 0.25 -4.33
N TYR A 108 4.57 0.20 -5.14
CA TYR A 108 3.28 0.81 -4.80
C TYR A 108 2.50 -0.04 -3.80
N CYS A 109 1.81 0.61 -2.88
CA CYS A 109 1.10 -0.06 -1.79
C CYS A 109 -0.30 -0.50 -2.19
N LEU A 110 -0.72 -1.64 -1.61
CA LEU A 110 -2.05 -2.19 -1.75
C LEU A 110 -2.98 -1.62 -0.69
N ILE A 111 -4.18 -1.22 -1.13
CA ILE A 111 -5.28 -0.87 -0.23
C ILE A 111 -5.65 -2.10 0.59
N GLN A 112 -5.63 -1.95 1.91
CA GLN A 112 -6.07 -2.98 2.85
C GLN A 112 -7.56 -2.83 3.16
N HIS A 113 -8.04 -1.58 3.22
CA HIS A 113 -9.43 -1.25 3.51
C HIS A 113 -9.84 0.05 2.81
N ILE A 114 -11.09 0.09 2.34
CA ILE A 114 -11.76 1.29 1.85
C ILE A 114 -13.21 1.29 2.33
N SER A 115 -13.68 2.42 2.83
CA SER A 115 -15.07 2.65 3.21
C SER A 115 -15.53 4.04 2.76
N ILE A 116 -16.84 4.25 2.69
CA ILE A 116 -17.39 5.61 2.65
C ILE A 116 -17.04 6.29 3.98
N ALA A 117 -16.64 7.55 3.92
CA ALA A 117 -16.40 8.36 5.12
C ALA A 117 -17.74 8.76 5.74
N ASP A 118 -17.82 8.70 7.08
CA ASP A 118 -18.98 9.15 7.85
C ASP A 118 -19.15 10.67 7.81
#